data_AF-A0A9Q4HY12-F1
#
_entry.id   AF-A0A9Q4HY12-F1
#
_cell.length_a   1.000
_cell.length_b   1.000
_cell.length_c   1.000
_cell.angle_alpha   90.00
_cell.angle_beta   90.00
_cell.angle_gamma   90.00
#
_symmetry.space_group_name_H-M   'P 1'
#
loop_
_entity.id
_entity.type
_entity.pdbx_description
1 polymer ?
#
loop_
_entity_poly.entity_id
_entity_poly.type
_entity_poly.pdbx_seq_one_letter_code
_entity_poly.pdbx_strand_id
1 'polypeptide(L)'
;MDKKTIEEMIGREINEEDYQLAVSTATKKLQSIIQRYGDAGGVRRTPWYLAELVIEALTQKLFSDVTIALASESKGEKPIHPTSVF
;
A
#
# COMPACT_ATOMS: atom_id res chain seq x y z
N MET A 1 -0.21 -16.05 7.87
CA MET A 1 -1.44 -15.26 8.07
C MET A 1 -2.29 -15.46 6.84
N ASP A 2 -3.56 -15.79 6.99
CA ASP A 2 -4.51 -15.89 5.89
C ASP A 2 -5.14 -14.53 5.56
N LYS A 3 -5.71 -14.41 4.36
CA LYS A 3 -6.32 -13.18 3.85
C LYS A 3 -7.45 -12.67 4.74
N LYS A 4 -8.30 -13.56 5.25
CA LYS A 4 -9.47 -13.19 6.04
C LYS A 4 -9.06 -12.49 7.33
N THR A 5 -8.01 -12.96 7.99
CA THR A 5 -7.44 -12.28 9.15
C THR A 5 -7.00 -10.84 8.82
N ILE A 6 -6.38 -10.62 7.65
CA ILE A 6 -5.97 -9.27 7.20
C ILE A 6 -7.20 -8.39 6.91
N GLU A 7 -8.23 -8.94 6.28
CA GLU A 7 -9.49 -8.22 6.00
C GLU A 7 -10.19 -7.79 7.30
N GLU A 8 -10.24 -8.67 8.31
CA GLU A 8 -10.77 -8.35 9.64
C GLU A 8 -9.96 -7.24 10.33
N MET A 9 -8.63 -7.26 10.21
CA MET A 9 -7.75 -6.22 10.78
C MET A 9 -7.90 -4.87 10.08
N ILE A 10 -8.10 -4.85 8.76
CA ILE A 10 -8.25 -3.61 7.99
C ILE A 10 -9.70 -3.12 8.00
N GLY A 11 -10.67 -3.99 8.30
CA GLY A 11 -12.10 -3.68 8.30
C GLY A 11 -12.69 -3.55 6.89
N ARG A 12 -12.08 -4.19 5.88
CA ARG A 12 -12.58 -4.18 4.49
C ARG A 12 -12.23 -5.47 3.76
N GLU A 13 -13.06 -5.82 2.78
CA GLU A 13 -12.74 -6.88 1.81
C GLU A 13 -11.62 -6.44 0.86
N ILE A 14 -10.75 -7.38 0.51
CA ILE A 14 -9.61 -7.16 -0.37
C ILE A 14 -9.75 -8.10 -1.56
N ASN A 15 -9.59 -7.58 -2.78
CA ASN A 15 -9.56 -8.46 -3.95
C ASN A 15 -8.33 -9.39 -3.89
N GLU A 16 -8.43 -10.58 -4.48
CA GLU A 16 -7.37 -11.59 -4.36
C GLU A 16 -6.05 -11.13 -5.00
N GLU A 17 -6.12 -10.42 -6.12
CA GLU A 17 -4.95 -9.95 -6.85
C GLU A 17 -4.13 -8.93 -6.04
N ASP A 18 -4.79 -7.97 -5.39
CA ASP A 18 -4.17 -6.97 -4.52
C ASP A 18 -3.58 -7.63 -3.28
N TYR A 19 -4.27 -8.64 -2.72
CA TYR A 19 -3.74 -9.42 -1.61
C TYR A 19 -2.44 -10.14 -1.99
N GLN A 20 -2.42 -10.87 -3.11
CA GLN A 20 -1.22 -11.57 -3.59
C GLN A 20 -0.07 -10.61 -3.94
N LEU A 21 -0.40 -9.47 -4.56
CA LEU A 21 0.58 -8.42 -4.86
C LEU A 21 1.17 -7.83 -3.57
N ALA A 22 0.33 -7.57 -2.57
CA ALA A 22 0.76 -7.07 -1.27
C ALA A 22 1.65 -8.08 -0.54
N VAL A 23 1.32 -9.37 -0.56
CA VAL A 23 2.16 -10.45 0.00
C VAL A 23 3.51 -10.51 -0.68
N SER A 24 3.56 -10.45 -2.02
CA SER A 24 4.82 -10.43 -2.78
C SER A 24 5.68 -9.22 -2.43
N THR A 25 5.07 -8.04 -2.34
CA THR A 25 5.74 -6.77 -2.01
C THR A 25 6.27 -6.80 -0.57
N ALA A 26 5.44 -7.21 0.38
CA ALA A 26 5.79 -7.36 1.79
C ALA A 26 6.94 -8.36 1.99
N THR A 27 6.93 -9.48 1.26
CA THR A 27 7.99 -10.50 1.32
C THR A 27 9.33 -9.93 0.84
N LYS A 28 9.35 -9.22 -0.29
CA LYS A 28 10.55 -8.56 -0.81
C LYS A 28 11.06 -7.49 0.18
N LYS A 29 10.14 -6.70 0.75
CA LYS A 29 10.46 -5.69 1.75
C LYS A 29 11.07 -6.34 3.00
N LEU A 30 10.49 -7.43 3.50
CA LEU A 30 11.00 -8.19 4.64
C LEU A 30 12.43 -8.71 4.39
N GLN A 31 12.66 -9.32 3.22
CA GLN A 31 13.98 -9.80 2.84
C GLN A 31 15.01 -8.66 2.84
N SER A 32 14.65 -7.49 2.28
CA SER A 32 15.52 -6.32 2.28
C SER A 32 15.82 -5.79 3.69
N ILE A 33 14.80 -5.74 4.56
CA ILE A 33 14.97 -5.32 5.96
C ILE A 33 15.92 -6.30 6.68
N ILE A 34 15.71 -7.61 6.53
CA ILE A 34 16.55 -8.61 7.18
C ILE A 34 17.99 -8.53 6.68
N GLN A 35 18.18 -8.36 5.38
CA GLN A 35 19.51 -8.23 4.78
C GLN A 35 20.29 -7.02 5.33
N ARG A 36 19.60 -5.89 5.58
CA ARG A 36 20.24 -4.64 6.02
C ARG A 36 20.40 -4.52 7.53
N TYR A 37 19.43 -5.04 8.28
CA TYR A 37 19.29 -4.76 9.72
C TYR A 37 19.26 -6.03 10.58
N GLY A 38 19.48 -7.20 9.99
CA GLY A 38 19.32 -8.51 10.65
C GLY A 38 17.86 -8.86 10.89
N ASP A 39 17.58 -9.93 11.63
CA ASP A 39 16.20 -10.36 11.94
C ASP A 39 15.68 -9.92 13.32
N ALA A 40 16.46 -9.08 14.02
CA ALA A 40 16.17 -8.60 15.37
C ALA A 40 15.88 -9.73 16.37
N GLY A 41 16.75 -10.74 16.42
CA GLY A 41 16.58 -11.88 17.32
C GLY A 41 15.38 -12.75 16.94
N GLY A 42 15.03 -12.79 15.65
CA GLY A 42 13.91 -13.58 15.12
C GLY A 42 12.56 -12.86 15.07
N VAL A 43 12.41 -11.66 15.66
CA VAL A 43 11.14 -10.90 15.63
C VAL A 43 10.63 -10.69 14.20
N ARG A 44 11.54 -10.37 13.27
CA ARG A 44 11.18 -10.10 11.87
C ARG A 44 10.78 -11.36 11.09
N ARG A 45 11.05 -12.55 11.63
CA ARG A 45 10.66 -13.84 11.03
C ARG A 45 9.31 -14.33 11.54
N THR A 46 8.68 -13.61 12.47
CA THR A 46 7.36 -13.98 12.97
C THR A 46 6.29 -13.76 11.88
N PRO A 47 5.23 -14.60 11.85
CA PRO A 47 4.10 -14.39 10.94
C PRO A 47 3.41 -13.03 11.13
N TRP A 48 3.41 -12.52 12.37
CA TRP A 48 2.86 -11.20 12.70
C TRP A 48 3.58 -10.08 11.96
N TYR A 49 4.91 -10.08 11.98
CA TYR A 49 5.71 -9.04 11.33
C TYR A 49 5.45 -8.99 9.82
N LEU A 50 5.31 -10.15 9.16
CA LEU A 50 4.94 -10.19 7.75
C LEU A 50 3.53 -9.63 7.52
N ALA A 51 2.57 -9.93 8.40
CA ALA A 51 1.21 -9.41 8.29
C ALA A 51 1.16 -7.87 8.37
N GLU A 52 1.95 -7.26 9.28
CA GLU A 52 2.08 -5.80 9.35
C GLU A 52 2.58 -5.20 8.03
N LEU A 53 3.57 -5.85 7.39
CA LEU A 53 4.08 -5.40 6.09
C LEU A 53 3.06 -5.59 4.95
N VAL A 54 2.21 -6.62 5.02
CA VAL A 54 1.11 -6.82 4.06
C VAL A 54 0.07 -5.70 4.21
N ILE A 55 -0.32 -5.38 5.45
CA ILE A 55 -1.25 -4.27 5.75
C ILE A 55 -0.67 -2.95 5.24
N GLU A 56 0.63 -2.72 5.46
CA GLU A 56 1.32 -1.53 4.96
C GLU A 56 1.25 -1.43 3.43
N ALA A 57 1.55 -2.52 2.71
CA ALA A 57 1.52 -2.54 1.25
C ALA A 57 0.12 -2.28 0.68
N LEU A 58 -0.92 -2.86 1.29
CA LEU A 58 -2.32 -2.62 0.91
C LEU A 58 -2.73 -1.16 1.14
N THR A 59 -2.29 -0.59 2.25
CA THR A 59 -2.56 0.80 2.62
C THR A 59 -1.88 1.76 1.64
N GLN A 60 -0.62 1.50 1.30
CA GLN A 60 0.14 2.27 0.30
C GLN A 60 -0.49 2.23 -1.08
N LYS A 61 -0.99 1.06 -1.50
CA LYS A 61 -1.73 0.93 -2.76
C LYS A 61 -2.99 1.79 -2.74
N LEU A 62 -3.80 1.70 -1.68
CA LEU A 62 -5.03 2.50 -1.56
C LEU A 62 -4.74 4.01 -1.64
N PHE A 63 -3.74 4.49 -0.89
CA PHE A 63 -3.34 5.90 -0.95
C PHE A 63 -2.88 6.31 -2.35
N SER A 64 -2.13 5.44 -3.03
CA SER A 64 -1.63 5.70 -4.38
C SER A 64 -2.79 5.78 -5.39
N ASP A 65 -3.72 4.81 -5.34
CA ASP A 65 -4.90 4.76 -6.21
C ASP A 65 -5.76 6.03 -6.04
N VAL A 66 -6.03 6.44 -4.79
CA VAL A 66 -6.78 7.67 -4.47
C VAL A 66 -6.04 8.92 -4.98
N THR A 67 -4.73 9.00 -4.76
CA THR A 67 -3.92 10.15 -5.20
C THR A 67 -3.92 10.27 -6.72
N ILE A 68 -3.80 9.17 -7.43
CA ILE A 68 -3.84 9.13 -8.91
C ILE A 68 -5.23 9.56 -9.41
N ALA A 69 -6.30 9.10 -8.78
CA ALA A 69 -7.67 9.49 -9.13
C ALA A 69 -7.87 11.01 -8.99
N LEU A 70 -7.52 11.59 -7.82
CA LEU A 70 -7.61 13.03 -7.58
C LEU A 70 -6.76 13.85 -8.56
N ALA A 71 -5.53 13.39 -8.85
CA ALA A 71 -4.66 14.05 -9.82
C ALA A 71 -5.23 13.99 -11.24
N SER A 72 -5.93 12.92 -11.60
CA SER A 72 -6.56 12.76 -12.92
C SER A 72 -7.79 13.65 -13.07
N GLU A 73 -8.60 13.79 -12.02
CA GLU A 73 -9.74 14.71 -11.98
C GLU A 73 -9.29 16.17 -12.12
N SER A 74 -8.23 16.58 -11.42
CA SER A 74 -7.68 17.94 -11.50
C SER A 74 -7.20 18.34 -12.90
N LYS A 75 -6.80 17.37 -13.73
CA LYS A 75 -6.37 17.61 -15.12
C LYS A 75 -7.54 17.80 -16.10
N GLY A 76 -8.77 17.55 -15.66
CA GLY A 76 -10.00 17.78 -16.43
C GLY A 76 -10.49 19.24 -16.40
N GLU A 77 -10.00 20.06 -15.48
CA GLU A 77 -10.27 21.50 -15.46
C GLU A 77 -9.35 22.22 -16.44
N LYS A 78 -9.93 22.74 -17.54
CA LYS A 78 -9.24 23.73 -18.38
C LYS A 78 -8.76 24.87 -17.47
N PRO A 79 -7.52 25.37 -17.64
CA PRO A 79 -7.10 26.55 -16.91
C PRO A 79 -8.07 27.68 -17.21
N ILE A 80 -8.74 28.18 -16.18
CA ILE A 80 -9.45 29.44 -16.21
C ILE A 80 -8.37 30.49 -16.38
N HIS A 81 -8.03 30.83 -17.63
CA HIS A 81 -7.26 32.02 -17.89
C HIS A 81 -8.14 33.19 -17.43
N PRO A 82 -7.76 33.97 -16.41
CA PRO A 82 -8.44 35.23 -16.18
C PRO A 82 -8.27 36.03 -17.46
N THR A 83 -9.38 36.28 -18.16
CA THR A 83 -9.38 37.16 -19.32
C THR A 83 -8.80 38.48 -18.85
N SER A 84 -7.58 38.77 -19.31
CA SER A 84 -6.94 40.05 -19.13
C SER A 84 -7.80 41.08 -19.86
N VAL A 85 -8.70 41.72 -19.13
CA VAL A 85 -9.40 42.92 -19.57
C VAL A 85 -8.40 44.06 -19.42
N PHE A 86 -7.63 44.31 -20.47
CA PHE A 86 -6.98 45.59 -20.76
C PHE A 86 -7.45 46.06 -22.12
#